data_AF-A0A8S4R5C3-F1
#
_entry.id   AF-A0A8S4R5C3-F1
#
_cell.length_a   1.000
_cell.length_b   1.000
_cell.length_c   1.000
_cell.angle_alpha   90.00
_cell.angle_beta   90.00
_cell.angle_gamma   90.00
#
_symmetry.space_group_name_H-M   'P 1'
#
loop_
_entity.id
_entity.type
_entity.pdbx_description
1 polymer ?
#
loop_
_entity_poly.entity_id
_entity_poly.type
_entity_poly.pdbx_seq_one_letter_code
_entity_poly.pdbx_strand_id
1 'polypeptide(L)'
;TPEQVELLVNRLRAALTGMATVVRPTKTASVRLMDLDDTVTGEKVIAAIARVGNCPVSCIKVGEIQSGPRGMGATTVHCPVEVVKVMSDAGKLLVGWSSARVQVLDQRPLRCYKCLCIGHTRPLCPSLVDRSNLCFQCGGIGHKSSKCSSPMRCAVCVDAGLPSGHIMGGRDCNPPPNEGYIGHIGSVQRRATSG
;
A
#
# COMPACT_ATOMS: atom_id res chain seq x y z
N THR A 1 2.96 29.40 -0.13
CA THR A 1 2.07 29.25 -1.31
C THR A 1 2.61 28.16 -2.23
N PRO A 2 1.80 27.56 -3.12
CA PRO A 2 2.28 26.56 -4.10
C PRO A 2 3.47 27.07 -4.92
N GLU A 3 3.51 28.37 -5.21
CA GLU A 3 4.61 29.04 -5.91
C GLU A 3 5.94 29.04 -5.14
N GLN A 4 5.91 29.28 -3.82
CA GLN A 4 7.10 29.19 -2.96
C GLN A 4 7.65 27.76 -2.88
N VAL A 5 6.78 26.75 -2.97
CA VAL A 5 7.18 25.34 -2.97
C VAL A 5 7.91 25.00 -4.26
N GLU A 6 7.40 25.44 -5.42
CA GLU A 6 8.07 25.23 -6.71
C GLU A 6 9.42 25.97 -6.78
N LEU A 7 9.49 27.19 -6.26
CA LEU A 7 10.74 27.94 -6.17
C LEU A 7 11.79 27.20 -5.31
N LEU A 8 11.38 26.65 -4.17
CA LEU A 8 12.25 25.88 -3.29
C LEU A 8 12.72 24.58 -3.94
N VAL A 9 11.82 23.83 -4.58
CA VAL A 9 12.16 22.58 -5.30
C VAL A 9 13.17 22.86 -6.40
N ASN A 10 12.98 23.93 -7.17
CA ASN A 10 13.91 24.29 -8.24
C ASN A 10 15.28 24.72 -7.71
N ARG A 11 15.33 25.48 -6.60
CA ARG A 11 16.60 25.83 -5.93
C ARG A 11 17.33 24.60 -5.39
N LEU A 12 16.59 23.67 -4.77
CA LEU A 12 17.18 22.42 -4.28
C LEU A 12 17.68 21.53 -5.41
N ARG A 13 16.95 21.44 -6.53
CA ARG A 13 17.41 20.70 -7.72
C ARG A 13 18.71 21.30 -8.26
N ALA A 14 18.77 22.61 -8.41
CA ALA A 14 19.98 23.30 -8.89
C ALA A 14 21.17 23.05 -7.96
N ALA A 15 20.99 23.19 -6.64
CA ALA A 15 22.04 23.03 -5.64
C ALA A 15 22.51 21.57 -5.46
N LEU A 16 21.64 20.59 -5.70
CA LEU A 16 21.91 19.16 -5.47
C LEU A 16 22.11 18.35 -6.77
N THR A 17 22.32 19.04 -7.89
CA THR A 17 22.58 18.41 -9.20
C THR A 17 23.74 17.42 -9.08
N GLY A 18 23.48 16.13 -9.34
CA GLY A 18 24.49 15.06 -9.27
C GLY A 18 24.73 14.45 -7.89
N MET A 19 24.15 15.00 -6.81
CA MET A 19 24.32 14.47 -5.44
C MET A 19 23.05 13.83 -4.88
N ALA A 20 21.87 14.37 -5.18
CA ALA A 20 20.62 13.86 -4.62
C ALA A 20 19.41 14.15 -5.52
N THR A 21 18.41 13.26 -5.48
CA THR A 21 17.13 13.46 -6.17
C THR A 21 16.16 14.25 -5.29
N VAL A 22 15.73 15.41 -5.76
CA VAL A 22 14.73 16.23 -5.05
C VAL A 22 13.34 15.81 -5.48
N VAL A 23 12.60 15.20 -4.55
CA VAL A 23 11.21 14.76 -4.74
C VAL A 23 10.29 15.64 -3.90
N ARG A 24 9.20 16.13 -4.49
CA ARG A 24 8.13 16.81 -3.75
C ARG A 24 7.30 15.76 -2.99
N PRO A 25 7.31 15.74 -1.64
CA PRO A 25 6.52 14.78 -0.89
C PRO A 25 5.03 15.12 -1.08
N THR A 26 4.32 14.26 -1.79
CA THR A 26 2.88 14.38 -2.00
C THR A 26 2.21 13.16 -1.37
N LYS A 27 1.04 13.34 -0.76
CA LYS A 27 0.27 12.19 -0.24
C LYS A 27 -0.06 11.27 -1.40
N THR A 28 0.41 10.04 -1.34
CA THR A 28 0.16 9.00 -2.35
C THR A 28 -0.82 7.97 -1.84
N ALA A 29 -1.60 7.40 -2.76
CA ALA A 29 -2.48 6.27 -2.51
C ALA A 29 -2.24 5.19 -3.56
N SER A 30 -2.64 3.96 -3.21
CA SER A 30 -2.45 2.78 -4.05
C SER A 30 -3.75 2.44 -4.76
N VAL A 31 -3.68 2.17 -6.05
CA VAL A 31 -4.82 1.80 -6.89
C VAL A 31 -4.48 0.55 -7.67
N ARG A 32 -5.40 -0.40 -7.73
CA ARG A 32 -5.30 -1.57 -8.58
C ARG A 32 -6.03 -1.30 -9.90
N LEU A 33 -5.31 -1.46 -11.00
CA LEU A 33 -5.87 -1.50 -12.34
C LEU A 33 -6.05 -2.95 -12.75
N MET A 34 -7.22 -3.29 -13.29
CA MET A 34 -7.58 -4.62 -13.76
C MET A 34 -8.07 -4.55 -15.20
N ASP A 35 -8.10 -5.70 -15.88
CA ASP A 35 -8.57 -5.85 -17.26
C ASP A 35 -7.68 -5.12 -18.28
N LEU A 36 -6.37 -5.14 -18.05
CA LEU A 36 -5.39 -4.66 -19.02
C LEU A 36 -5.16 -5.75 -20.08
N ASP A 37 -5.17 -5.37 -21.36
CA ASP A 37 -4.73 -6.28 -22.42
C ASP A 37 -3.21 -6.48 -22.39
N ASP A 38 -2.75 -7.50 -23.12
CA ASP A 38 -1.35 -7.92 -23.21
C ASP A 38 -0.45 -6.91 -23.95
N THR A 39 -1.02 -5.99 -24.73
CA THR A 39 -0.26 -4.92 -25.39
C THR A 39 0.00 -3.72 -24.48
N VAL A 40 -0.60 -3.69 -23.28
CA VAL A 40 -0.39 -2.61 -22.31
C VAL A 40 0.93 -2.79 -21.59
N THR A 41 1.82 -1.82 -21.74
CA THR A 41 3.07 -1.70 -20.98
C THR A 41 2.91 -0.73 -19.81
N GLY A 42 3.81 -0.81 -18.83
CA GLY A 42 3.84 0.13 -17.70
C GLY A 42 3.93 1.60 -18.15
N GLU A 43 4.63 1.87 -19.24
CA GLU A 43 4.75 3.22 -19.83
C GLU A 43 3.41 3.76 -20.33
N LYS A 44 2.61 2.94 -21.02
CA LYS A 44 1.25 3.31 -21.46
C LYS A 44 0.35 3.61 -20.27
N VAL A 45 0.48 2.86 -19.18
CA VAL A 45 -0.25 3.11 -17.93
C VAL A 45 0.17 4.44 -17.32
N ILE A 46 1.47 4.73 -17.23
CA ILE A 46 1.99 6.01 -16.71
C ILE A 46 1.46 7.18 -17.55
N ALA A 47 1.54 7.09 -18.87
CA ALA A 47 1.07 8.14 -19.77
C ALA A 47 -0.45 8.37 -19.64
N ALA A 48 -1.25 7.31 -19.52
CA ALA A 48 -2.70 7.42 -19.33
C ALA A 48 -3.05 8.11 -18.00
N ILE A 49 -2.36 7.75 -16.92
CA ILE A 49 -2.58 8.35 -15.59
C ILE A 49 -2.11 9.81 -15.56
N ALA A 50 -0.97 10.11 -16.16
CA ALA A 50 -0.47 11.49 -16.26
C ALA A 50 -1.45 12.40 -17.03
N ARG A 51 -2.05 11.88 -18.11
CA ARG A 51 -3.05 12.58 -18.92
C ARG A 51 -4.34 12.86 -18.15
N VAL A 52 -4.85 11.89 -17.39
CA VAL A 52 -6.10 12.05 -16.62
C VAL A 52 -5.89 12.89 -15.36
N GLY A 53 -4.77 12.68 -14.67
CA GLY A 53 -4.46 13.30 -13.39
C GLY A 53 -3.71 14.64 -13.48
N ASN A 54 -3.35 15.10 -14.68
CA ASN A 54 -2.48 16.26 -14.91
C ASN A 54 -1.25 16.27 -13.99
N CYS A 55 -0.60 15.11 -13.87
CA CYS A 55 0.44 14.86 -12.88
C CYS A 55 1.77 14.51 -13.57
N PRO A 56 2.92 14.98 -13.06
CA PRO A 56 4.21 14.57 -13.59
C PRO A 56 4.43 13.07 -13.42
N VAL A 57 5.00 12.44 -14.45
CA VAL A 57 5.31 10.99 -14.47
C VAL A 57 6.19 10.54 -13.30
N SER A 58 7.00 11.44 -12.72
CA SER A 58 7.87 11.16 -11.58
C SER A 58 7.12 10.86 -10.27
N CYS A 59 5.85 11.24 -10.17
CA CYS A 59 5.01 10.97 -9.01
C CYS A 59 4.24 9.64 -9.11
N ILE A 60 4.33 8.95 -10.26
CA ILE A 60 3.58 7.73 -10.55
C ILE A 60 4.56 6.55 -10.49
N LYS A 61 4.27 5.57 -9.63
CA LYS A 61 5.01 4.29 -9.57
C LYS A 61 4.09 3.16 -9.96
N VAL A 62 4.39 2.48 -11.06
CA VAL A 62 3.61 1.34 -11.56
C VAL A 62 4.35 0.05 -11.20
N GLY A 63 3.65 -0.90 -10.57
CA GLY A 63 4.17 -2.25 -10.36
C GLY A 63 4.15 -3.06 -11.65
N GLU A 64 4.84 -4.21 -11.64
CA GLU A 64 4.79 -5.14 -12.76
C GLU A 64 3.35 -5.55 -13.07
N ILE A 65 3.04 -5.65 -14.37
CA ILE A 65 1.72 -6.10 -14.83
C ILE A 65 1.69 -7.62 -14.67
N GLN A 66 0.84 -8.10 -13.77
CA GLN A 66 0.66 -9.51 -13.51
C GLN A 66 -0.45 -10.05 -14.40
N SER A 67 -0.14 -10.99 -15.27
CA SER A 67 -1.15 -11.68 -16.09
C SER A 67 -2.07 -12.50 -15.21
N GLY A 68 -3.38 -12.23 -15.32
CA GLY A 68 -4.41 -12.99 -14.62
C GLY A 68 -4.74 -14.32 -15.32
N PRO A 69 -5.49 -15.21 -14.65
CA PRO A 69 -5.90 -16.51 -15.22
C PRO A 69 -6.73 -16.40 -16.52
N ARG A 70 -7.31 -15.23 -16.79
CA ARG A 70 -8.17 -14.95 -17.97
C ARG A 70 -7.41 -14.22 -19.10
N GLY A 71 -6.08 -14.22 -19.08
CA GLY A 71 -5.25 -13.52 -20.09
C GLY A 71 -5.14 -12.01 -19.90
N MET A 72 -6.11 -11.37 -19.24
CA MET A 72 -6.02 -9.96 -18.87
C MET A 72 -5.10 -9.71 -17.67
N GLY A 73 -4.27 -8.68 -17.77
CA GLY A 73 -3.34 -8.24 -16.74
C GLY A 73 -3.97 -7.37 -15.67
N ALA A 74 -3.31 -7.34 -14.50
CA ALA A 74 -3.59 -6.40 -13.43
C ALA A 74 -2.27 -5.81 -12.90
N THR A 75 -2.28 -4.53 -12.55
CA THR A 75 -1.14 -3.86 -11.91
C THR A 75 -1.60 -3.02 -10.73
N THR A 76 -0.70 -2.79 -9.78
CA THR A 76 -0.90 -1.81 -8.70
C THR A 76 -0.08 -0.58 -9.02
N VAL A 77 -0.71 0.59 -8.94
CA VAL A 77 -0.11 1.89 -9.17
C VAL A 77 -0.17 2.72 -7.89
N HIS A 78 0.92 3.41 -7.59
CA HIS A 78 0.99 4.43 -6.56
C HIS A 78 1.05 5.79 -7.23
N CYS A 79 0.06 6.65 -6.97
CA CYS A 79 -0.01 8.00 -7.49
C CYS A 79 -0.59 8.96 -6.44
N PRO A 80 -0.51 10.29 -6.66
CA PRO A 80 -1.07 11.26 -5.72
C PRO A 80 -2.56 11.07 -5.46
N VAL A 81 -3.01 11.33 -4.24
CA VAL A 81 -4.40 11.13 -3.80
C VAL A 81 -5.41 11.89 -4.69
N GLU A 82 -5.04 13.06 -5.21
CA GLU A 82 -5.88 13.84 -6.12
C GLU A 82 -6.19 13.08 -7.42
N VAL A 83 -5.16 12.47 -8.01
CA VAL A 83 -5.30 11.64 -9.22
C VAL A 83 -6.13 10.40 -8.94
N VAL A 84 -5.92 9.77 -7.78
CA VAL A 84 -6.69 8.59 -7.36
C VAL A 84 -8.18 8.91 -7.26
N LYS A 85 -8.56 10.08 -6.73
CA LYS A 85 -9.96 10.51 -6.65
C LYS A 85 -10.58 10.62 -8.04
N VAL A 86 -9.92 11.35 -8.96
CA VAL A 86 -10.39 11.52 -10.34
C VAL A 86 -10.58 10.17 -11.03
N MET A 87 -9.61 9.26 -10.89
CA MET A 87 -9.70 7.91 -11.46
C MET A 87 -10.79 7.05 -10.80
N SER A 88 -10.98 7.19 -9.49
CA SER A 88 -11.99 6.45 -8.73
C SER A 88 -13.40 6.91 -9.09
N ASP A 89 -13.61 8.22 -9.27
CA ASP A 89 -14.90 8.80 -9.65
C ASP A 89 -15.31 8.37 -11.06
N ALA A 90 -14.34 8.27 -11.98
CA ALA A 90 -14.56 7.71 -13.31
C ALA A 90 -14.79 6.19 -13.31
N GLY A 91 -14.23 5.47 -12.32
CA GLY A 91 -14.32 4.01 -12.14
C GLY A 91 -13.59 3.16 -13.20
N LYS A 92 -13.20 3.76 -14.34
CA LYS A 92 -12.48 3.12 -15.43
C LYS A 92 -11.43 4.07 -16.00
N LEU A 93 -10.31 3.51 -16.45
CA LEU A 93 -9.21 4.23 -17.09
C LEU A 93 -8.98 3.65 -18.49
N LEU A 94 -8.98 4.49 -19.52
CA LEU A 94 -8.62 4.07 -20.87
C LEU A 94 -7.10 4.03 -21.04
N VAL A 95 -6.56 2.84 -21.30
CA VAL A 95 -5.13 2.60 -21.54
C VAL A 95 -4.98 1.89 -22.88
N GLY A 96 -4.44 2.59 -23.88
CA GLY A 96 -4.45 2.07 -25.25
C GLY A 96 -5.89 1.86 -25.74
N TRP A 97 -6.22 0.62 -26.12
CA TRP A 97 -7.56 0.20 -26.56
C TRP A 97 -8.39 -0.44 -25.44
N SER A 98 -7.81 -0.64 -24.26
CA SER A 98 -8.49 -1.28 -23.12
C SER A 98 -9.07 -0.30 -22.14
N SER A 99 -10.23 -0.68 -21.59
CA SER A 99 -10.88 0.01 -20.48
C SER A 99 -10.55 -0.70 -19.17
N ALA A 100 -9.52 -0.21 -18.47
CA ALA A 100 -9.06 -0.79 -17.23
C ALA A 100 -9.99 -0.42 -16.07
N ARG A 101 -10.43 -1.40 -15.27
CA ARG A 101 -11.19 -1.12 -14.04
C ARG A 101 -10.27 -0.57 -12.96
N VAL A 102 -10.75 0.47 -12.28
CA VAL A 102 -10.03 1.14 -11.19
C VAL A 102 -10.57 0.65 -9.86
N GLN A 103 -9.70 0.12 -9.00
CA GLN A 103 -10.04 -0.26 -7.62
C GLN A 103 -9.07 0.41 -6.65
N VAL A 104 -9.57 1.34 -5.84
CA VAL A 104 -8.77 1.94 -4.76
C VAL A 104 -8.44 0.88 -3.71
N LEU A 105 -7.16 0.79 -3.33
CA LEU A 105 -6.71 -0.11 -2.28
C LEU A 105 -6.66 0.65 -0.96
N ASP A 106 -7.24 0.06 0.07
CA ASP A 106 -7.11 0.56 1.44
C ASP A 106 -5.64 0.60 1.84
N GLN A 107 -5.25 1.65 2.58
CA GLN A 107 -3.91 1.69 3.16
C GLN A 107 -3.77 0.53 4.13
N ARG A 108 -2.83 -0.37 3.85
CA ARG A 108 -2.52 -1.46 4.77
C ARG A 108 -2.03 -0.86 6.08
N PRO A 109 -2.57 -1.31 7.23
CA PRO A 109 -2.15 -0.80 8.52
C PRO A 109 -0.65 -1.08 8.72
N LEU A 110 0.05 -0.12 9.31
CA LEU A 110 1.48 -0.27 9.60
C LEU A 110 1.65 -1.38 10.65
N ARG A 111 2.45 -2.40 10.34
CA ARG A 111 2.68 -3.55 11.21
C ARG A 111 4.11 -3.56 11.72
N CYS A 112 4.29 -3.71 13.03
CA CYS A 112 5.60 -3.85 13.63
C CYS A 112 6.20 -5.21 13.32
N TYR A 113 7.39 -5.24 12.73
CA TYR A 113 8.08 -6.51 12.43
C TYR A 113 8.66 -7.22 13.66
N LYS A 114 8.69 -6.58 14.84
CA LYS A 114 9.12 -7.21 16.10
C LYS A 114 7.93 -7.91 16.77
N CYS A 115 6.92 -7.16 17.20
CA CYS A 115 5.84 -7.73 18.00
C CYS A 115 4.62 -8.20 17.18
N LEU A 116 4.56 -7.85 15.89
CA LEU A 116 3.46 -8.10 14.95
C LEU A 116 2.15 -7.32 15.22
N CYS A 117 2.13 -6.46 16.23
CA CYS A 117 1.03 -5.52 16.46
C CYS A 117 1.01 -4.40 15.40
N ILE A 118 -0.08 -3.65 15.42
CA ILE A 118 -0.40 -2.62 14.43
C ILE A 118 -0.17 -1.23 15.01
N GLY A 119 0.27 -0.28 14.19
CA GLY A 119 0.34 1.14 14.53
C GLY A 119 1.73 1.69 14.85
N HIS A 120 2.78 0.86 14.83
CA HIS A 120 4.14 1.31 15.13
C HIS A 120 5.24 0.49 14.42
N THR A 121 6.43 1.07 14.33
CA THR A 121 7.61 0.44 13.71
C THR A 121 8.51 -0.21 14.77
N ARG A 122 9.44 -1.07 14.36
CA ARG A 122 10.38 -1.77 15.27
C ARG A 122 11.17 -0.82 16.21
N PRO A 123 11.70 0.33 15.76
CA PRO A 123 12.41 1.26 16.65
C PRO A 123 11.53 1.87 17.75
N LEU A 124 10.23 2.00 17.49
CA LEU A 124 9.24 2.60 18.40
C LEU A 124 8.39 1.51 19.10
N CYS A 125 8.89 0.27 19.13
CA CYS A 125 8.15 -0.85 19.68
C CYS A 125 8.34 -0.94 21.21
N PRO A 126 7.27 -0.75 22.01
CA PRO A 126 7.34 -0.89 23.47
C PRO A 126 7.32 -2.36 23.91
N SER A 127 6.94 -3.29 23.02
CA SER A 127 6.80 -4.70 23.36
C SER A 127 8.16 -5.34 23.60
N LEU A 128 8.29 -6.04 24.72
CA LEU A 128 9.42 -6.91 25.03
C LEU A 128 9.38 -8.21 24.22
N VAL A 129 8.19 -8.66 23.81
CA VAL A 129 8.01 -9.90 23.05
C VAL A 129 8.44 -9.69 21.60
N ASP A 130 9.34 -10.56 21.12
CA ASP A 130 9.77 -10.64 19.73
C ASP A 130 9.11 -11.86 19.05
N ARG A 131 8.29 -11.57 18.05
CA ARG A 131 7.57 -12.52 17.18
C ARG A 131 8.07 -12.43 15.73
N SER A 132 9.22 -11.79 15.48
CA SER A 132 9.76 -11.56 14.12
C SER A 132 10.02 -12.84 13.32
N ASN A 133 10.28 -13.95 14.01
CA ASN A 133 10.53 -15.26 13.39
C ASN A 133 9.26 -16.09 13.15
N LEU A 134 8.08 -15.57 13.50
CA LEU A 134 6.81 -16.28 13.30
C LEU A 134 6.28 -16.07 11.88
N CYS A 135 5.71 -17.12 11.31
CA CYS A 135 4.93 -17.06 10.09
C CYS A 135 3.68 -16.19 10.32
N PHE A 136 3.48 -15.15 9.50
CA PHE A 136 2.33 -14.25 9.63
C PHE A 136 0.95 -14.91 9.40
N GLN A 137 0.93 -16.13 8.85
CA GLN A 137 -0.30 -16.86 8.59
C GLN A 137 -0.71 -17.74 9.78
N CYS A 138 0.22 -18.52 10.34
CA CYS A 138 -0.10 -19.54 11.34
C CYS A 138 0.63 -19.40 12.68
N GLY A 139 1.59 -18.47 12.79
CA GLY A 139 2.40 -18.31 14.00
C GLY A 139 3.49 -19.36 14.22
N GLY A 140 3.70 -20.29 13.29
CA GLY A 140 4.79 -21.26 13.36
C GLY A 140 6.15 -20.67 12.97
N ILE A 141 7.24 -21.29 13.41
CA ILE A 141 8.62 -20.90 13.04
C ILE A 141 9.11 -21.69 11.82
N GLY A 142 10.20 -21.23 11.20
CA GLY A 142 10.94 -21.99 10.18
C GLY A 142 10.39 -21.92 8.75
N HIS A 143 9.34 -21.12 8.49
CA HIS A 143 8.80 -20.95 7.13
C HIS A 143 8.20 -19.57 6.89
N LYS A 144 8.10 -19.17 5.61
CA LYS A 144 7.46 -17.93 5.17
C LYS A 144 5.98 -18.17 4.89
N SER A 145 5.14 -17.14 5.09
CA SER A 145 3.69 -17.22 4.83
C SER A 145 3.35 -17.62 3.39
N SER A 146 4.19 -17.26 2.42
CA SER A 146 4.00 -17.66 1.02
C SER A 146 4.08 -19.17 0.77
N LYS A 147 4.69 -19.94 1.70
CA LYS A 147 4.81 -21.40 1.64
C LYS A 147 4.04 -22.09 2.77
N CYS A 148 3.15 -21.37 3.45
CA CYS A 148 2.41 -21.88 4.60
C CYS A 148 1.09 -22.54 4.15
N SER A 149 0.93 -23.83 4.45
CA SER A 149 -0.34 -24.56 4.23
C SER A 149 -1.15 -24.76 5.51
N SER A 150 -0.65 -24.28 6.64
CA SER A 150 -1.34 -24.38 7.93
C SER A 150 -2.54 -23.43 8.01
N PRO A 151 -3.56 -23.77 8.83
CA PRO A 151 -4.70 -22.89 9.04
C PRO A 151 -4.26 -21.54 9.62
N MET A 152 -5.07 -20.51 9.35
CA MET A 152 -4.79 -19.16 9.81
C MET A 152 -4.89 -19.09 11.33
N ARG A 153 -3.83 -18.60 11.96
CA ARG A 153 -3.75 -18.41 13.41
C ARG A 153 -2.93 -17.18 13.73
N CYS A 154 -3.60 -16.12 14.17
CA CYS A 154 -2.98 -14.86 14.55
C CYS A 154 -2.42 -14.91 15.98
N ALA A 155 -1.10 -15.02 16.13
CA ALA A 155 -0.42 -15.08 17.43
C ALA A 155 -0.71 -13.85 18.31
N VAL A 156 -0.84 -12.66 17.71
CA VAL A 156 -1.16 -11.44 18.46
C VAL A 156 -2.56 -11.50 19.08
N CYS A 157 -3.55 -12.02 18.34
CA CYS A 157 -4.92 -12.15 18.84
C CYS A 157 -5.07 -13.35 19.78
N VAL A 158 -4.31 -14.42 19.58
CA VAL A 158 -4.21 -15.54 20.55
C VAL A 158 -3.77 -15.02 21.91
N ASP A 159 -2.67 -14.24 21.95
CA ASP A 159 -2.13 -13.71 23.21
C ASP A 159 -3.08 -12.68 23.86
N ALA A 160 -3.93 -12.02 23.07
CA ALA A 160 -4.94 -11.08 23.53
C ALA A 160 -6.29 -11.73 23.89
N GLY A 161 -6.45 -13.05 23.72
CA GLY A 161 -7.72 -13.75 23.98
C GLY A 161 -8.84 -13.42 22.97
N LEU A 162 -8.49 -12.97 21.76
CA LEU A 162 -9.42 -12.59 20.69
C LEU A 162 -9.53 -13.69 19.61
N PRO A 163 -10.60 -13.68 18.79
CA PRO A 163 -10.73 -14.61 17.66
C PRO A 163 -9.49 -14.57 16.76
N SER A 164 -8.81 -15.70 16.61
CA SER A 164 -7.48 -15.76 15.97
C SER A 164 -7.47 -16.42 14.59
N GLY A 165 -8.61 -16.80 14.04
CA GLY A 165 -8.74 -17.51 12.74
C GLY A 165 -8.49 -16.63 11.51
N HIS A 166 -7.47 -15.76 11.53
CA HIS A 166 -7.19 -14.78 10.49
C HIS A 166 -5.68 -14.54 10.31
N ILE A 167 -5.30 -13.88 9.20
CA ILE A 167 -3.91 -13.50 8.91
C ILE A 167 -3.50 -12.30 9.78
N MET A 168 -2.32 -12.35 10.39
CA MET A 168 -1.79 -11.28 11.24
C MET A 168 -1.66 -9.96 10.49
N GLY A 169 -2.26 -8.89 11.00
CA GLY A 169 -2.31 -7.59 10.35
C GLY A 169 -3.17 -7.54 9.08
N GLY A 170 -3.96 -8.58 8.82
CA GLY A 170 -4.98 -8.59 7.77
C GLY A 170 -6.16 -7.69 8.10
N ARG A 171 -7.17 -7.68 7.23
CA ARG A 171 -8.39 -6.87 7.39
C ARG A 171 -9.12 -7.20 8.70
N ASP A 172 -9.22 -8.49 9.01
CA ASP A 172 -9.97 -9.00 10.17
C ASP A 172 -9.14 -9.00 11.48
N CYS A 173 -7.88 -8.55 11.41
CA CYS A 173 -6.98 -8.51 12.55
C CYS A 173 -7.13 -7.20 13.33
N ASN A 174 -7.86 -7.25 14.46
CA ASN A 174 -8.10 -6.09 15.33
C ASN A 174 -7.58 -6.29 16.77
N PRO A 175 -6.25 -6.37 16.97
CA PRO A 175 -5.66 -6.48 18.29
C PRO A 175 -5.80 -5.17 19.08
N PRO A 176 -5.75 -5.21 20.43
CA PRO A 176 -5.77 -4.00 21.23
C PRO A 176 -4.63 -3.05 20.84
N PRO A 177 -4.83 -1.72 20.92
CA PRO A 177 -3.77 -0.76 20.69
C PRO A 177 -2.62 -1.02 21.68
N ASN A 178 -1.38 -1.02 21.20
CA ASN A 178 -0.23 -1.03 22.08
C ASN A 178 0.25 0.41 22.36
N GLU A 179 0.88 0.63 23.52
CA GLU A 179 1.30 1.97 23.99
C GLU A 179 2.22 2.75 23.02
N GLY A 180 2.83 2.08 22.04
CA GLY A 180 3.69 2.70 21.03
C GLY A 180 2.94 3.27 19.82
N TYR A 181 1.62 3.40 19.89
CA TYR A 181 0.77 3.87 18.80
C TYR A 181 1.26 5.21 18.24
N ILE A 182 1.77 5.19 17.00
CA ILE A 182 2.15 6.40 16.27
C ILE A 182 0.86 6.95 15.65
N GLY A 183 0.10 7.71 16.45
CA GLY A 183 -1.05 8.45 15.94
C GLY A 183 -0.62 9.44 14.86
N HIS A 184 -1.12 9.23 13.62
CA HIS A 184 -1.34 10.21 12.53
C HIS A 184 -1.23 9.69 11.09
N ILE A 185 -1.15 8.37 10.85
CA ILE A 185 -1.58 7.82 9.55
C ILE A 185 -3.05 7.44 9.66
N GLY A 186 -3.90 8.12 8.87
CA GLY A 186 -5.35 8.15 9.00
C GLY A 186 -5.95 6.85 9.52
N SER A 187 -6.78 6.97 10.56
CA SER A 187 -7.61 5.90 11.07
C SER A 187 -8.34 5.25 9.90
N VAL A 188 -7.83 4.12 9.43
CA VAL A 188 -8.65 3.21 8.62
C VAL A 188 -9.73 2.78 9.59
N GLN A 189 -10.93 3.38 9.47
CA GLN A 189 -12.13 2.84 10.09
C GLN A 189 -12.27 1.41 9.57
N ARG A 190 -11.73 0.47 10.33
CA ARG A 190 -11.95 -0.95 10.08
C ARG A 190 -13.41 -1.17 10.42
N ARG A 191 -14.23 -1.42 9.40
CA ARG A 191 -15.63 -1.81 9.63
C ARG A 191 -15.58 -2.99 10.60
N ALA A 192 -16.21 -2.81 11.75
CA ALA A 192 -16.57 -3.93 12.59
C ALA A 192 -17.48 -4.82 11.73
N THR A 193 -16.98 -5.99 11.34
CA THR A 193 -17.85 -7.06 10.86
C THR A 193 -18.64 -7.51 12.08
N SER A 194 -19.87 -6.99 12.19
CA SER A 194 -20.93 -7.63 12.96
C SER A 194 -21.33 -8.89 12.20
N GLY A 195 -21.15 -10.04 12.85
CA GLY A 195 -21.49 -11.37 12.34
C GLY A 195 -21.15 -12.40 13.39
#